data_AF-A0A1L7LM87-F1
#
_entry.id   AF-A0A1L7LM87-F1
#
_cell.length_a   1.000
_cell.length_b   1.000
_cell.length_c   1.000
_cell.angle_alpha   90.00
_cell.angle_beta   90.00
_cell.angle_gamma   90.00
#
_symmetry.space_group_name_H-M   'P 1'
#
loop_
_entity.id
_entity.type
_entity.pdbx_description
1 polymer ?
#
loop_
_entity_poly.entity_id
_entity_poly.type
_entity_poly.pdbx_seq_one_letter_code
_entity_poly.pdbx_strand_id
1 'polypeptide(L)'
;MKIDYTIRLKNFIFIALGVAIYAFGFVNFNMANHIAEGGMAGLTLVFHALFGINPTYTGYLFNLPLLLFGIYFFGRKMMVYTIYGTTLMYFFVLYLSKIPSFILIYSMII
;
A
#
# COMPACT_ATOMS: atom_id res chain seq x y z
N MET A 1 30.07 1.31 0.69
CA MET A 1 28.87 0.53 1.05
C MET A 1 28.72 -0.61 0.05
N LYS A 2 29.01 -1.86 0.41
CA LYS A 2 28.86 -3.01 -0.50
C LYS A 2 27.39 -3.40 -0.49
N ILE A 3 26.68 -3.10 -1.58
CA ILE A 3 25.29 -3.51 -1.76
C ILE A 3 25.31 -5.03 -1.96
N ASP A 4 24.91 -5.79 -0.95
CA ASP A 4 24.81 -7.25 -1.07
C ASP A 4 23.62 -7.57 -1.97
N TYR A 5 23.94 -8.17 -3.10
CA TYR A 5 23.04 -8.47 -4.19
C TYR A 5 22.43 -9.87 -4.03
N THR A 6 22.60 -10.56 -2.91
CA THR A 6 22.12 -11.95 -2.78
C THR A 6 20.64 -11.99 -2.42
N ILE A 7 19.83 -12.65 -3.27
CA ILE A 7 18.40 -12.86 -3.00
C ILE A 7 18.30 -13.91 -1.89
N ARG A 8 17.86 -13.50 -0.69
CA ARG A 8 17.73 -14.40 0.46
C ARG A 8 16.27 -14.82 0.66
N LEU A 9 16.04 -16.12 0.88
CA LEU A 9 14.72 -16.67 1.17
C LEU A 9 14.07 -16.01 2.40
N LYS A 10 14.89 -15.67 3.40
CA LYS A 10 14.48 -14.92 4.58
C LYS A 10 13.67 -13.66 4.20
N ASN A 11 14.10 -12.90 3.19
CA ASN A 11 13.43 -11.66 2.79
C ASN A 11 12.00 -11.91 2.29
N PHE A 12 11.77 -12.99 1.55
CA PHE A 12 10.43 -13.36 1.08
C PHE A 12 9.48 -13.67 2.24
N ILE A 13 9.98 -14.31 3.31
CA ILE A 13 9.21 -14.59 4.52
C ILE A 13 8.85 -13.29 5.24
N PHE A 14 9.81 -12.38 5.41
CA PHE A 14 9.53 -11.07 6.03
C PHE A 14 8.56 -10.23 5.20
N ILE A 15 8.67 -10.26 3.86
CA ILE A 15 7.71 -9.59 2.98
C ILE A 15 6.32 -10.21 3.15
N ALA A 16 6.20 -11.54 3.12
CA ALA A 16 4.90 -12.21 3.28
C ALA A 16 4.25 -11.87 4.63
N LEU A 17 5.01 -11.87 5.72
CA LEU A 17 4.52 -11.49 7.05
C LEU A 17 4.07 -10.04 7.10
N GLY A 18 4.88 -9.10 6.60
CA GLY A 18 4.53 -7.69 6.56
C GLY A 18 3.28 -7.41 5.73
N VAL A 19 3.17 -8.06 4.56
CA VAL A 19 2.02 -7.94 3.67
C VAL A 19 0.76 -8.52 4.31
N ALA A 20 0.84 -9.64 5.03
CA ALA A 20 -0.29 -10.21 5.74
C ALA A 20 -0.84 -9.25 6.82
N ILE A 21 0.06 -8.65 7.62
CA ILE A 21 -0.31 -7.67 8.66
C ILE A 21 -0.93 -6.42 8.02
N TYR A 22 -0.33 -5.91 6.94
CA TYR A 22 -0.86 -4.77 6.20
C TYR A 22 -2.25 -5.05 5.64
N ALA A 23 -2.44 -6.17 4.93
CA ALA A 23 -3.71 -6.53 4.32
C ALA A 23 -4.82 -6.69 5.37
N PHE A 24 -4.50 -7.22 6.55
CA PHE A 24 -5.43 -7.27 7.67
C PHE A 24 -5.88 -5.88 8.11
N GLY A 25 -4.94 -4.95 8.27
CA GLY A 25 -5.23 -3.56 8.60
C GLY A 25 -6.03 -2.84 7.51
N PHE A 26 -5.66 -3.06 6.24
CA PHE A 26 -6.34 -2.48 5.09
C PHE A 26 -7.81 -2.89 5.04
N VAL A 27 -8.09 -4.20 5.07
CA VAL A 27 -9.46 -4.72 4.93
C VAL A 27 -10.32 -4.32 6.12
N ASN A 28 -9.81 -4.45 7.35
CA ASN A 28 -10.64 -4.23 8.54
C ASN A 28 -10.79 -2.74 8.90
N PHE A 29 -9.81 -1.88 8.61
CA PHE A 29 -9.88 -0.46 8.96
C PHE A 29 -10.15 0.44 7.77
N ASN A 30 -9.30 0.40 6.74
CA ASN A 30 -9.41 1.34 5.61
C ASN A 30 -10.64 1.02 4.75
N MET A 31 -10.77 -0.23 4.30
CA MET A 31 -11.85 -0.66 3.43
C MET A 31 -13.21 -0.64 4.14
N ALA A 32 -13.27 -1.08 5.41
CA ALA A 32 -14.51 -1.05 6.20
C ALA A 32 -15.00 0.39 6.47
N ASN A 33 -14.10 1.33 6.75
CA ASN A 33 -14.46 2.72 7.06
C ASN A 33 -14.43 3.66 5.85
N HIS A 34 -14.25 3.13 4.63
CA HIS A 34 -14.13 3.92 3.39
C HIS A 34 -13.04 5.01 3.47
N ILE A 35 -12.01 4.77 4.28
CA ILE A 35 -10.86 5.65 4.39
C ILE A 35 -9.99 5.36 3.17
N ALA A 36 -9.84 6.37 2.32
CA ALA A 36 -8.93 6.29 1.19
C ALA A 36 -7.54 5.93 1.71
N GLU A 37 -7.02 4.77 1.27
CA GLU A 37 -5.74 4.30 1.76
C GLU A 37 -4.65 5.32 1.43
N GLY A 38 -3.90 5.68 2.47
CA GLY A 38 -2.88 6.72 2.40
C GLY A 38 -1.80 6.41 1.38
N GLY A 39 -1.35 7.47 0.75
CA GLY A 39 -0.31 7.47 -0.25
C GLY A 39 -0.34 8.83 -0.93
N MET A 40 -0.06 8.84 -2.21
CA MET A 40 -0.07 10.07 -3.00
C MET A 40 -1.48 10.63 -3.19
N ALA A 41 -2.46 9.75 -3.39
CA ALA A 41 -3.87 10.13 -3.47
C ALA A 41 -4.39 10.68 -2.12
N GLY A 42 -4.05 10.05 -1.00
CA GLY A 42 -4.37 10.55 0.34
C GLY A 42 -3.74 11.93 0.62
N LEU A 43 -2.46 12.12 0.25
CA LEU A 43 -1.77 13.41 0.37
C LEU A 43 -2.45 14.51 -0.45
N THR A 44 -2.91 14.20 -1.67
CA THR A 44 -3.62 15.18 -2.50
C THR A 44 -4.97 15.59 -1.90
N LEU A 45 -5.68 14.65 -1.27
CA LEU A 45 -6.95 14.92 -0.59
C LEU A 45 -6.75 15.76 0.67
N VAL A 46 -5.68 15.50 1.44
CA VAL A 46 -5.31 16.32 2.60
C VAL A 46 -4.92 17.73 2.16
N PHE A 47 -4.10 17.88 1.13
CA PHE A 47 -3.75 19.19 0.57
C PHE A 47 -4.96 19.94 0.02
N HIS A 48 -5.89 19.22 -0.61
CA HIS A 48 -7.14 19.78 -1.06
C HIS A 48 -8.00 20.27 0.12
N ALA A 49 -8.11 19.48 1.19
CA ALA A 49 -8.85 19.87 2.39
C ALA A 49 -8.24 21.06 3.14
N LEU A 50 -6.91 21.20 3.13
CA LEU A 50 -6.19 22.26 3.85
C LEU A 50 -6.05 23.56 3.05
N PHE A 51 -5.80 23.47 1.74
CA PHE A 51 -5.43 24.62 0.90
C PHE A 51 -6.41 24.87 -0.26
N GLY A 52 -7.44 24.03 -0.42
CA GLY A 52 -8.43 24.14 -1.51
C GLY A 52 -7.87 23.86 -2.91
N ILE A 53 -6.60 23.48 -3.03
CA ILE A 53 -5.93 23.26 -4.32
C ILE A 53 -6.51 22.00 -4.96
N ASN A 54 -6.80 22.06 -6.26
CA ASN A 54 -7.37 20.92 -6.97
C ASN A 54 -6.42 19.69 -6.87
N PRO A 55 -6.92 18.50 -6.48
CA PRO A 55 -6.14 17.29 -6.32
C PRO A 55 -5.32 16.88 -7.55
N THR A 56 -5.75 17.27 -8.76
CA THR A 56 -5.06 16.96 -10.01
C THR A 56 -3.68 17.62 -10.07
N TYR A 57 -3.55 18.88 -9.66
CA TYR A 57 -2.27 19.61 -9.71
C TYR A 57 -1.31 19.14 -8.63
N THR A 58 -1.80 18.99 -7.40
CA THR A 58 -0.99 18.45 -6.29
C THR A 58 -0.58 17.01 -6.59
N GLY A 59 -1.48 16.22 -7.19
CA GLY A 59 -1.23 14.85 -7.58
C GLY A 59 -0.13 14.72 -8.62
N TYR A 60 -0.14 15.57 -9.64
CA TYR A 60 0.93 15.61 -10.64
C TYR A 60 2.27 16.04 -10.03
N LEU A 61 2.25 17.11 -9.22
CA LEU A 61 3.44 17.67 -8.59
C LEU A 61 4.17 16.63 -7.74
N PHE A 62 3.42 15.85 -6.95
CA PHE A 62 4.02 14.82 -6.13
C PHE A 62 4.36 13.56 -6.96
N ASN A 63 3.51 13.13 -7.91
CA ASN A 63 3.69 11.84 -8.61
C ASN A 63 4.87 11.85 -9.56
N LEU A 64 5.12 12.97 -10.26
CA LEU A 64 6.22 13.08 -11.21
C LEU A 64 7.59 12.77 -10.59
N PRO A 65 7.98 13.40 -9.47
CA PRO A 65 9.21 13.06 -8.76
C PRO A 65 9.27 11.59 -8.35
N LEU A 66 8.19 11.05 -7.77
CA LEU A 66 8.12 9.68 -7.30
C LEU A 66 8.28 8.66 -8.43
N LEU A 67 7.66 8.93 -9.59
CA LEU A 67 7.81 8.11 -10.80
C LEU A 67 9.26 8.10 -11.29
N LEU A 68 9.90 9.26 -11.33
CA LEU A 68 11.31 9.41 -11.75
C LEU A 68 12.26 8.69 -10.78
N PHE A 69 12.06 8.85 -9.47
CA PHE A 69 12.80 8.10 -8.46
C PHE A 69 12.54 6.59 -8.57
N GLY A 70 11.30 6.19 -8.88
CA GLY A 70 10.89 4.80 -9.09
C GLY A 70 11.67 4.11 -10.20
N ILE A 71 11.87 4.78 -11.32
CA ILE A 71 12.61 4.22 -12.46
C ILE A 71 14.11 4.13 -12.16
N TYR A 72 14.65 5.12 -11.44
CA TYR A 72 16.09 5.19 -11.16
C TYR A 72 16.55 4.25 -10.03
N PHE A 73 15.76 4.05 -8.97
CA PHE A 73 16.23 3.39 -7.75
C PHE A 73 16.03 1.87 -7.69
N PHE A 74 14.98 1.33 -8.34
CA PHE A 74 14.49 0.02 -7.92
C PHE A 74 15.37 -1.15 -8.38
N GLY A 75 15.98 -1.08 -9.58
CA GLY A 75 16.81 -2.19 -10.08
C GLY A 75 16.08 -3.55 -10.17
N ARG A 76 16.73 -4.58 -10.74
CA ARG A 76 16.04 -5.87 -11.03
C ARG A 76 15.60 -6.64 -9.78
N LYS A 77 16.26 -6.45 -8.63
CA LYS A 77 15.95 -7.20 -7.40
C LYS A 77 14.75 -6.65 -6.66
N MET A 78 14.66 -5.34 -6.54
CA MET A 78 13.50 -4.70 -5.91
C MET A 78 12.25 -5.00 -6.73
N MET A 79 12.34 -5.00 -8.06
CA MET A 79 11.22 -5.41 -8.92
C MET A 79 10.71 -6.82 -8.58
N VAL A 80 11.59 -7.81 -8.40
CA VAL A 80 11.17 -9.17 -8.02
C VAL A 80 10.46 -9.18 -6.66
N TYR A 81 11.00 -8.46 -5.67
CA TYR A 81 10.37 -8.35 -4.35
C TYR A 81 9.04 -7.59 -4.38
N THR A 82 8.93 -6.53 -5.19
CA THR A 82 7.71 -5.77 -5.39
C THR A 82 6.63 -6.61 -6.05
N ILE A 83 6.95 -7.31 -7.15
CA ILE A 83 5.99 -8.20 -7.83
C ILE A 83 5.50 -9.28 -6.87
N TYR A 84 6.41 -9.92 -6.14
CA TYR A 84 6.06 -10.92 -5.13
C TYR A 84 5.16 -10.35 -4.03
N GLY A 85 5.55 -9.22 -3.44
CA GLY A 85 4.80 -8.56 -2.37
C GLY A 85 3.41 -8.09 -2.81
N THR A 86 3.30 -7.45 -3.98
CA THR A 86 2.02 -6.99 -4.54
C THR A 86 1.10 -8.17 -4.87
N THR A 87 1.63 -9.28 -5.40
CA THR A 87 0.84 -10.48 -5.67
C THR A 87 0.28 -11.08 -4.38
N LEU A 88 1.11 -11.21 -3.34
CA LEU A 88 0.69 -11.65 -2.01
C LEU A 88 -0.32 -10.71 -1.38
N MET A 89 -0.16 -9.40 -1.59
CA MET A 89 -1.07 -8.39 -1.05
C MET A 89 -2.47 -8.60 -1.59
N TYR A 90 -2.62 -8.68 -2.92
CA TYR A 90 -3.92 -8.94 -3.52
C TYR A 90 -4.52 -10.27 -3.09
N PHE A 91 -3.69 -11.31 -2.96
CA PHE A 91 -4.13 -12.61 -2.44
C PHE A 91 -4.70 -12.49 -1.02
N PHE A 92 -3.97 -11.87 -0.08
CA PHE A 92 -4.42 -11.71 1.30
C PHE A 92 -5.64 -10.81 1.41
N VAL A 93 -5.69 -9.70 0.67
CA VAL A 93 -6.86 -8.81 0.63
C VAL A 93 -8.08 -9.58 0.15
N LEU A 94 -7.99 -10.33 -0.95
CA LEU A 94 -9.10 -11.15 -1.44
C LEU A 94 -9.55 -12.21 -0.43
N TYR A 95 -8.60 -12.85 0.24
CA TYR A 95 -8.89 -13.86 1.26
C TYR A 95 -9.59 -13.25 2.48
N LEU A 96 -9.04 -12.17 3.02
CA LEU A 96 -9.56 -11.48 4.21
C LEU A 96 -10.89 -10.78 3.94
N SER A 97 -11.12 -10.26 2.72
CA SER A 97 -12.38 -9.60 2.35
C SER A 97 -13.57 -10.56 2.28
N LYS A 98 -13.32 -11.87 2.08
CA LYS A 98 -14.36 -12.91 2.11
C LYS A 98 -14.74 -13.33 3.53
N ILE A 99 -13.89 -13.04 4.50
CA ILE A 99 -14.17 -13.32 5.91
C ILE A 99 -15.01 -12.15 6.43
N PRO A 100 -16.15 -12.40 7.11
CA PRO A 100 -16.91 -11.33 7.74
C PRO A 100 -16.00 -10.58 8.71
N SER A 101 -15.62 -9.34 8.37
CA SER A 101 -14.74 -8.54 9.19
C SER A 101 -15.44 -8.12 10.47
N PHE A 102 -14.78 -8.37 11.61
CA PHE A 102 -15.30 -8.14 12.96
C PHE A 102 -15.82 -6.71 13.16
N ILE A 103 -15.18 -5.72 12.53
CA ILE A 103 -15.54 -4.30 12.60
C ILE A 103 -16.84 -3.98 11.83
N LEU A 104 -17.06 -4.63 10.68
CA LEU A 104 -18.27 -4.46 9.87
C LEU A 104 -19.51 -4.98 10.59
N ILE A 105 -19.37 -6.08 11.33
CA ILE A 105 -20.43 -6.63 12.18
C ILE A 105 -20.77 -5.66 13.32
N TYR A 106 -19.76 -5.08 13.97
CA TYR A 106 -19.96 -4.16 15.09
C TYR A 106 -20.64 -2.85 14.66
N SER A 107 -20.29 -2.31 13.49
CA SER A 107 -20.92 -1.12 12.91
C SER A 107 -22.35 -1.36 12.41
N MET A 108 -22.79 -2.61 12.24
CA MET A 108 -24.16 -2.96 11.82
C MET A 108 -25.12 -3.17 13.00
N ILE A 109 -24.58 -3.33 14.21
CA ILE A 109 -25.34 -3.64 15.43
C ILE A 109 -25.68 -2.37 16.24
N ILE A 110 -25.02 -1.24 15.97
CA ILE A 110 -25.21 0.07 16.62
C ILE A 110 -25.88 1.02 15.62
#